data_AF-A0A6D2WV25-F1
#
_entry.id   AF-A0A6D2WV25-F1
#
_cell.length_a   1.000
_cell.length_b   1.000
_cell.length_c   1.000
_cell.angle_alpha   90.00
_cell.angle_beta   90.00
_cell.angle_gamma   90.00
#
_symmetry.space_group_name_H-M   'P 1'
#
loop_
_entity.id
_entity.type
_entity.pdbx_description
1 polymer ?
#
loop_
_entity_poly.entity_id
_entity_poly.type
_entity_poly.pdbx_seq_one_letter_code
_entity_poly.pdbx_strand_id
1 'polypeptide(L)'
;MAAATRGCRPWGSLLGLLGLVSTAAAAWDLASLRCNLGAFCECDFRPDLPGLECDLAQHLAGQHLAKALVVKALKAFVRDPAPTKPLVLSLHGWTGTGKSYVSSLLAHYLFQGGLRSPRVHHFSPVLHFPHPSHIERYKKDLKSWVQGNLTACGRSLFLFDEMDKMPPGLMEVLRPFLGSSWVVYGTNYRKAIFIFIRWLLKLGHHGRAPPRRSGALPPAPAAPRPALRAQRAGPAGPGAKG
;
A
#
# COMPACT_ATOMS: atom_id res chain seq x y z
N MET A 1 -41.74 14.84 -12.01
CA MET A 1 -40.75 13.76 -12.12
C MET A 1 -40.23 13.44 -10.73
N ALA A 2 -40.73 12.36 -10.11
CA ALA A 2 -40.40 11.99 -8.75
C ALA A 2 -39.06 11.23 -8.72
N ALA A 3 -38.06 11.81 -8.06
CA ALA A 3 -36.79 11.16 -7.79
C ALA A 3 -37.00 10.13 -6.67
N ALA A 4 -37.01 8.84 -7.04
CA ALA A 4 -37.06 7.75 -6.09
C ALA A 4 -35.74 7.67 -5.31
N THR A 5 -35.71 8.22 -4.10
CA THR A 5 -34.64 7.96 -3.13
C THR A 5 -34.74 6.50 -2.70
N ARG A 6 -33.87 5.64 -3.25
CA ARG A 6 -33.68 4.28 -2.72
C ARG A 6 -33.07 4.40 -1.34
N GLY A 7 -33.91 4.27 -0.32
CA GLY A 7 -33.50 4.29 1.08
C GLY A 7 -32.47 3.20 1.35
N CYS A 8 -31.40 3.58 2.04
CA CYS A 8 -30.46 2.70 2.69
C CYS A 8 -31.22 1.74 3.61
N ARG A 9 -31.37 0.47 3.22
CA ARG A 9 -31.99 -0.53 4.10
C ARG A 9 -31.04 -0.81 5.26
N PRO A 10 -31.46 -0.59 6.51
CA PRO A 10 -30.64 -0.92 7.66
C PRO A 10 -30.39 -2.42 7.73
N TRP A 11 -29.22 -2.76 8.25
CA TRP A 11 -28.79 -4.12 8.54
C TRP A 11 -29.77 -4.77 9.54
N GLY A 12 -30.51 -5.78 9.09
CA GLY A 12 -31.24 -6.70 9.96
C GLY A 12 -32.72 -6.37 10.20
N SER A 13 -33.61 -7.07 9.48
CA SER A 13 -34.79 -7.76 10.04
C SER A 13 -35.54 -8.43 8.89
N LEU A 14 -35.36 -9.75 8.75
CA LEU A 14 -36.22 -10.61 7.94
C LEU A 14 -37.00 -11.49 8.91
N LEU A 15 -38.30 -11.22 9.08
CA LEU A 15 -39.25 -12.26 9.47
C LEU A 15 -40.35 -12.30 8.41
N GLY A 16 -40.23 -13.28 7.54
CA GLY A 16 -41.25 -13.70 6.59
C GLY A 16 -41.12 -15.20 6.43
N LEU A 17 -41.75 -15.95 7.34
CA LEU A 17 -41.94 -17.40 7.26
C LEU A 17 -42.80 -17.72 6.03
N LEU A 18 -42.35 -18.63 5.17
CA LEU A 18 -43.21 -19.45 4.31
C LEU A 18 -42.45 -20.67 3.74
N GLY A 19 -42.93 -21.86 4.14
CA GLY A 19 -43.03 -23.07 3.30
C GLY A 19 -41.77 -23.85 2.97
N LEU A 20 -41.47 -24.89 3.77
CA LEU A 20 -40.55 -25.98 3.41
C LEU A 20 -41.21 -26.92 2.40
N VAL A 21 -40.67 -26.98 1.17
CA VAL A 21 -40.80 -28.15 0.29
C VAL A 21 -39.40 -28.73 0.12
N SER A 22 -39.16 -29.88 0.75
CA SER A 22 -37.90 -30.62 0.63
C SER A 22 -37.82 -31.32 -0.71
N THR A 23 -36.99 -30.80 -1.62
CA THR A 23 -36.36 -31.60 -2.67
C THR A 23 -34.89 -31.74 -2.29
N ALA A 24 -34.52 -32.92 -1.78
CA ALA A 24 -33.13 -33.27 -1.51
C ALA A 24 -32.42 -33.56 -2.84
N ALA A 25 -32.05 -32.50 -3.56
CA ALA A 25 -30.95 -32.57 -4.51
C ALA A 25 -29.66 -32.43 -3.70
N ALA A 26 -28.78 -33.43 -3.77
CA ALA A 26 -27.40 -33.27 -3.34
C ALA A 26 -26.77 -32.18 -4.21
N ALA A 27 -26.89 -30.93 -3.76
CA ALA A 27 -26.22 -29.77 -4.31
C ALA A 27 -24.74 -29.87 -3.92
N TRP A 28 -24.04 -30.87 -4.50
CA TRP A 28 -22.60 -30.79 -4.59
C TRP A 28 -22.29 -29.50 -5.33
N ASP A 29 -21.50 -28.67 -4.68
CA ASP A 29 -21.19 -27.29 -4.99
C ASP A 29 -20.70 -27.10 -6.44
N LEU A 30 -21.63 -26.98 -7.39
CA LEU A 30 -21.35 -26.74 -8.81
C LEU A 30 -20.58 -25.43 -9.02
N ALA A 31 -20.61 -24.51 -8.05
CA ALA A 31 -19.78 -23.30 -8.08
C ALA A 31 -18.29 -23.62 -7.89
N SER A 32 -17.95 -24.62 -7.07
CA SER A 32 -16.57 -25.08 -6.86
C SER A 32 -15.99 -25.78 -8.10
N LEU A 33 -16.79 -26.61 -8.79
CA LEU A 33 -16.38 -27.26 -10.04
C LEU A 33 -16.23 -26.26 -11.21
N ARG A 34 -16.97 -25.14 -11.19
CA ARG A 34 -16.89 -24.08 -12.22
C ARG A 34 -15.59 -23.27 -12.15
N CYS A 35 -14.86 -23.31 -11.03
CA CYS A 35 -13.54 -22.67 -10.93
C CYS A 35 -12.43 -23.43 -11.64
N ASN A 36 -12.57 -24.74 -11.87
CA ASN A 36 -11.53 -25.56 -12.48
C ASN A 36 -11.56 -25.57 -14.01
N LEU A 37 -12.69 -25.20 -14.63
CA LEU A 37 -12.91 -25.31 -16.08
C LEU A 37 -13.07 -23.97 -16.81
N GLY A 38 -13.03 -22.84 -16.10
CA GLY A 38 -13.14 -21.52 -16.69
C GLY A 38 -12.26 -20.50 -15.97
N ALA A 39 -11.61 -19.63 -16.74
CA ALA A 39 -10.87 -18.52 -16.20
C ALA A 39 -11.76 -17.69 -15.25
N PHE A 40 -11.17 -17.27 -14.14
CA PHE A 40 -11.65 -16.23 -13.22
C PHE A 40 -12.59 -16.64 -12.07
N CYS A 41 -12.08 -17.46 -11.15
CA CYS A 41 -12.49 -17.31 -9.75
C CYS A 41 -11.63 -16.22 -9.09
N GLU A 42 -12.22 -15.05 -8.85
CA GLU A 42 -11.58 -13.89 -8.20
C GLU A 42 -11.37 -14.10 -6.68
N CYS A 43 -10.98 -15.30 -6.24
CA CYS A 43 -10.54 -15.59 -4.85
C CYS A 43 -11.33 -14.85 -3.76
N ASP A 44 -12.59 -15.27 -3.57
CA ASP A 44 -13.45 -14.77 -2.49
C ASP A 44 -13.84 -13.28 -2.62
N PHE A 45 -13.41 -12.59 -3.69
CA PHE A 45 -13.75 -11.21 -4.01
C PHE A 45 -15.20 -11.13 -4.50
N ARG A 46 -16.07 -10.54 -3.67
CA ARG A 46 -17.49 -10.37 -3.93
C ARG A 46 -17.91 -8.95 -3.51
N PRO A 47 -17.68 -7.94 -4.37
CA PRO A 47 -17.88 -6.55 -4.00
C PRO A 47 -19.37 -6.18 -3.89
N ASP A 48 -19.81 -5.74 -2.71
CA ASP A 48 -21.10 -5.08 -2.48
C ASP A 48 -20.91 -3.56 -2.34
N LEU A 49 -20.82 -2.89 -3.49
CA LEU A 49 -20.61 -1.44 -3.56
C LEU A 49 -21.81 -0.61 -3.10
N PRO A 50 -23.07 -0.98 -3.39
CA PRO A 50 -24.24 -0.30 -2.83
C PRO A 50 -24.29 -0.39 -1.29
N GLY A 51 -24.02 -1.56 -0.72
CA GLY A 51 -23.94 -1.74 0.73
C GLY A 51 -22.85 -0.88 1.36
N LEU A 52 -21.65 -0.88 0.78
CA LEU A 52 -20.54 -0.03 1.21
C LEU A 52 -20.89 1.46 1.17
N GLU A 53 -21.46 1.94 0.06
CA GLU A 53 -21.84 3.36 -0.09
C GLU A 53 -22.86 3.77 0.96
N CYS A 54 -23.82 2.89 1.24
CA CYS A 54 -24.82 3.09 2.26
C CYS A 54 -24.21 3.17 3.67
N ASP A 55 -23.35 2.20 4.01
CA ASP A 55 -22.73 2.10 5.33
C ASP A 55 -21.78 3.29 5.59
N LEU A 56 -21.01 3.70 4.57
CA LEU A 56 -20.23 4.93 4.60
C LEU A 56 -21.11 6.17 4.79
N ALA A 57 -22.27 6.25 4.13
CA ALA A 57 -23.19 7.38 4.25
C ALA A 57 -23.72 7.51 5.69
N GLN A 58 -24.13 6.39 6.30
CA GLN A 58 -24.73 6.34 7.62
C GLN A 58 -23.74 6.53 8.76
N HIS A 59 -22.55 5.91 8.69
CA HIS A 59 -21.68 5.77 9.87
C HIS A 59 -20.40 6.61 9.84
N LEU A 60 -19.95 7.10 8.68
CA LEU A 60 -18.73 7.92 8.60
C LEU A 60 -19.06 9.42 8.69
N ALA A 61 -19.06 10.02 9.87
CA ALA A 61 -19.38 11.44 10.04
C ALA A 61 -18.30 12.39 9.47
N GLY A 62 -18.72 13.54 8.91
CA GLY A 62 -17.84 14.65 8.52
C GLY A 62 -16.94 14.42 7.29
N GLN A 63 -16.79 13.19 6.79
CA GLN A 63 -15.84 12.83 5.73
C GLN A 63 -16.47 12.76 4.32
N HIS A 64 -17.32 13.71 3.95
CA HIS A 64 -18.06 13.68 2.68
C HIS A 64 -17.15 13.56 1.44
N LEU A 65 -16.00 14.26 1.43
CA LEU A 65 -15.02 14.16 0.35
C LEU A 65 -14.41 12.75 0.26
N ALA A 66 -14.02 12.16 1.38
CA ALA A 66 -13.45 10.82 1.40
C ALA A 66 -14.46 9.77 0.91
N LYS A 67 -15.73 9.86 1.36
CA LYS A 67 -16.82 8.97 0.87
C LYS A 67 -16.92 9.03 -0.65
N ALA A 68 -17.06 10.23 -1.21
CA ALA A 68 -17.26 10.43 -2.64
C ALA A 68 -16.07 9.90 -3.45
N LEU A 69 -14.84 10.21 -3.04
CA LEU A 69 -13.64 9.79 -3.76
C LEU A 69 -13.41 8.28 -3.68
N VAL A 70 -13.55 7.68 -2.50
CA VAL A 70 -13.37 6.23 -2.30
C VAL A 70 -14.39 5.44 -3.10
N VAL A 71 -15.68 5.78 -2.99
CA VAL A 71 -16.75 5.09 -3.72
C VAL A 71 -16.58 5.24 -5.23
N LYS A 72 -16.23 6.44 -5.71
CA LYS A 72 -15.99 6.69 -7.14
C LYS A 72 -14.82 5.86 -7.66
N ALA A 73 -13.67 5.90 -6.97
CA ALA A 73 -12.47 5.17 -7.38
C ALA A 73 -12.71 3.66 -7.38
N LEU A 74 -13.39 3.14 -6.36
CA LEU A 74 -13.69 1.72 -6.23
C LEU A 74 -14.69 1.24 -7.29
N LYS A 75 -15.77 1.99 -7.55
CA LYS A 75 -16.72 1.69 -8.63
C LYS A 75 -16.03 1.63 -9.98
N ALA A 76 -15.14 2.58 -10.28
CA ALA A 76 -14.38 2.57 -11.52
C ALA A 76 -13.46 1.34 -11.63
N PHE A 77 -12.73 1.03 -10.54
CA PHE A 77 -11.79 -0.09 -10.51
C PHE A 77 -12.45 -1.48 -10.58
N VAL A 78 -13.59 -1.67 -9.89
CA VAL A 78 -14.31 -2.95 -9.89
C VAL A 78 -14.99 -3.22 -11.23
N ARG A 79 -15.47 -2.18 -11.91
CA ARG A 79 -16.13 -2.30 -13.22
C ARG A 79 -15.17 -2.61 -14.37
N ASP A 80 -13.90 -2.23 -14.23
CA ASP A 80 -12.88 -2.51 -15.23
C ASP A 80 -12.37 -3.96 -15.06
N PRO A 81 -12.63 -4.87 -16.01
CA PRO A 81 -12.14 -6.25 -15.93
C PRO A 81 -10.63 -6.37 -16.18
N ALA A 82 -10.00 -5.34 -16.77
CA ALA A 82 -8.60 -5.33 -17.17
C ALA A 82 -7.90 -3.99 -16.79
N PRO A 83 -7.84 -3.66 -15.49
CA PRO A 83 -7.25 -2.40 -15.03
C PRO A 83 -5.79 -2.28 -15.48
N THR A 84 -5.41 -1.07 -15.89
CA THR A 84 -4.05 -0.78 -16.36
C THR A 84 -3.01 -0.69 -15.24
N LYS A 85 -3.47 -0.50 -13.99
CA LYS A 85 -2.68 -0.45 -12.76
C LYS A 85 -3.57 -0.83 -11.56
N PRO A 86 -2.99 -1.28 -10.42
CA PRO A 86 -3.78 -1.54 -9.22
C PRO A 86 -4.43 -0.28 -8.66
N LEU A 87 -5.48 -0.49 -7.86
CA LEU A 87 -6.08 0.59 -7.09
C LEU A 87 -5.17 0.92 -5.92
N VAL A 88 -4.73 2.17 -5.84
CA VAL A 88 -3.92 2.66 -4.73
C VAL A 88 -4.66 3.79 -4.05
N LEU A 89 -5.00 3.58 -2.77
CA LEU A 89 -5.63 4.57 -1.90
C LEU A 89 -4.63 4.99 -0.83
N SER A 90 -4.54 6.29 -0.60
CA SER A 90 -3.71 6.85 0.47
C SER A 90 -4.59 7.69 1.39
N LEU A 91 -4.84 7.17 2.58
CA LEU A 91 -5.68 7.77 3.61
C LEU A 91 -4.81 8.57 4.58
N HIS A 92 -5.02 9.88 4.61
CA HIS A 92 -4.24 10.81 5.43
C HIS A 92 -5.17 11.62 6.33
N GLY A 93 -4.74 11.90 7.55
CA GLY A 93 -5.47 12.76 8.47
C GLY A 93 -5.16 12.48 9.93
N TRP A 94 -5.84 13.18 10.83
CA TRP A 94 -5.63 13.05 12.27
C TRP A 94 -6.03 11.68 12.83
N THR A 95 -5.52 11.30 14.00
CA THR A 95 -5.98 10.10 14.71
C THR A 95 -7.47 10.21 15.04
N GLY A 96 -8.20 9.07 15.02
CA GLY A 96 -9.63 9.05 15.33
C GLY A 96 -10.59 9.54 14.23
N THR A 97 -10.11 9.98 13.05
CA THR A 97 -10.98 10.47 11.97
C THR A 97 -11.60 9.38 11.08
N GLY A 98 -11.50 8.11 11.47
CA GLY A 98 -12.14 6.99 10.76
C GLY A 98 -11.35 6.36 9.60
N LYS A 99 -10.03 6.59 9.47
CA LYS A 99 -9.22 5.96 8.40
C LYS A 99 -9.23 4.43 8.46
N SER A 100 -8.93 3.87 9.64
CA SER A 100 -8.94 2.42 9.86
C SER A 100 -10.36 1.83 9.73
N TYR A 101 -11.38 2.62 10.10
CA TYR A 101 -12.80 2.26 9.92
C TYR A 101 -13.16 2.14 8.43
N VAL A 102 -12.78 3.13 7.61
CA VAL A 102 -12.97 3.06 6.15
C VAL A 102 -12.27 1.85 5.55
N SER A 103 -11.01 1.57 5.92
CA SER A 103 -10.31 0.39 5.41
C SER A 103 -10.94 -0.93 5.85
N SER A 104 -11.46 -1.01 7.08
CA SER A 104 -12.16 -2.22 7.55
C SER A 104 -13.48 -2.45 6.82
N LEU A 105 -14.24 -1.37 6.54
CA LEU A 105 -15.44 -1.45 5.70
C LEU A 105 -15.08 -1.93 4.29
N LEU A 106 -14.05 -1.36 3.69
CA LEU A 106 -13.60 -1.76 2.36
C LEU A 106 -13.26 -3.25 2.32
N ALA A 107 -12.51 -3.76 3.30
CA ALA A 107 -12.24 -5.19 3.38
C ALA A 107 -13.54 -6.01 3.50
N HIS A 108 -14.45 -5.62 4.40
CA HIS A 108 -15.71 -6.32 4.64
C HIS A 108 -16.62 -6.40 3.42
N TYR A 109 -16.78 -5.29 2.68
CA TYR A 109 -17.65 -5.22 1.51
C TYR A 109 -17.00 -5.74 0.23
N LEU A 110 -15.68 -5.94 0.20
CA LEU A 110 -14.97 -6.48 -0.96
C LEU A 110 -14.72 -7.99 -0.86
N PHE A 111 -14.56 -8.52 0.35
CA PHE A 111 -14.21 -9.92 0.60
C PHE A 111 -15.14 -10.53 1.63
N GLN A 112 -15.61 -11.76 1.38
CA GLN A 112 -16.56 -12.44 2.28
C GLN A 112 -16.05 -12.58 3.72
N GLY A 113 -14.74 -12.78 3.91
CA GLY A 113 -14.11 -12.87 5.24
C GLY A 113 -13.72 -11.53 5.85
N GLY A 114 -13.95 -10.41 5.17
CA GLY A 114 -13.46 -9.09 5.57
C GLY A 114 -11.96 -9.10 5.87
N LEU A 115 -11.56 -8.52 6.99
CA LEU A 115 -10.17 -8.51 7.46
C LEU A 115 -9.60 -9.90 7.78
N ARG A 116 -10.45 -10.93 7.93
CA ARG A 116 -10.02 -12.32 8.17
C ARG A 116 -9.89 -13.13 6.88
N SER A 117 -10.22 -12.56 5.73
CA SER A 117 -10.03 -13.24 4.44
C SER A 117 -8.54 -13.50 4.22
N PRO A 118 -8.15 -14.67 3.68
CA PRO A 118 -6.76 -14.96 3.34
C PRO A 118 -6.22 -14.05 2.23
N ARG A 119 -7.08 -13.28 1.55
CA ARG A 119 -6.72 -12.30 0.51
C ARG A 119 -6.55 -10.88 1.03
N VAL A 120 -6.79 -10.65 2.32
CA VAL A 120 -6.63 -9.35 2.96
C VAL A 120 -5.41 -9.42 3.88
N HIS A 121 -4.39 -8.63 3.58
CA HIS A 121 -3.11 -8.64 4.26
C HIS A 121 -2.89 -7.31 4.97
N HIS A 122 -2.80 -7.35 6.29
CA HIS A 122 -2.57 -6.16 7.11
C HIS A 122 -1.13 -6.09 7.61
N PHE A 123 -0.46 -4.97 7.32
CA PHE A 123 0.91 -4.68 7.69
C PHE A 123 0.98 -3.43 8.57
N SER A 124 1.54 -3.60 9.76
CA SER A 124 1.97 -2.51 10.65
C SER A 124 3.49 -2.50 10.73
N PRO A 125 4.19 -1.43 10.31
CA PRO A 125 5.65 -1.34 10.40
C PRO A 125 6.20 -1.50 11.80
N VAL A 126 5.47 -1.04 12.81
CA VAL A 126 5.89 -1.16 14.21
C VAL A 126 5.99 -2.62 14.64
N LEU A 127 5.05 -3.45 14.19
CA LEU A 127 5.00 -4.86 14.54
C LEU A 127 5.88 -5.72 13.62
N HIS A 128 5.88 -5.43 12.32
CA HIS A 128 6.51 -6.29 11.32
C HIS A 128 7.98 -5.91 11.05
N PHE A 129 8.35 -4.66 11.28
CA PHE A 129 9.70 -4.12 10.99
C PHE A 129 10.32 -3.39 12.19
N PRO A 130 10.40 -4.02 13.38
CA PRO A 130 10.82 -3.34 14.61
C PRO A 130 12.30 -2.95 14.66
N HIS A 131 13.19 -3.70 13.98
CA HIS A 131 14.64 -3.53 14.10
C HIS A 131 15.28 -2.98 12.81
N PRO A 132 15.85 -1.76 12.84
CA PRO A 132 16.49 -1.16 11.66
C PRO A 132 17.67 -1.99 11.09
N SER A 133 18.35 -2.77 11.93
CA SER A 133 19.48 -3.63 11.53
C SER A 133 19.09 -4.74 10.55
N HIS A 134 17.80 -5.09 10.47
CA HIS A 134 17.30 -6.17 9.61
C HIS A 134 16.62 -5.66 8.33
N ILE A 135 16.81 -4.39 7.97
CA ILE A 135 16.12 -3.74 6.86
C ILE A 135 16.27 -4.49 5.52
N GLU A 136 17.47 -4.99 5.21
CA GLU A 136 17.73 -5.73 3.96
C GLU A 136 17.00 -7.08 3.92
N ARG A 137 16.82 -7.73 5.07
CA ARG A 137 15.99 -8.94 5.18
C ARG A 137 14.52 -8.57 5.01
N TYR A 138 14.04 -7.54 5.70
CA TYR A 138 12.64 -7.10 5.60
C TYR A 138 12.26 -6.69 4.19
N LYS A 139 13.16 -6.06 3.43
CA LYS A 139 12.95 -5.76 2.01
C LYS A 139 12.73 -7.03 1.19
N LYS A 140 13.54 -8.07 1.39
CA LYS A 140 13.40 -9.36 0.69
C LYS A 140 12.12 -10.07 1.09
N ASP A 141 11.83 -10.14 2.39
CA ASP A 141 10.65 -10.80 2.94
C ASP A 141 9.37 -10.12 2.45
N LEU A 142 9.30 -8.78 2.47
CA LEU A 142 8.16 -8.00 1.96
C LEU A 142 7.94 -8.23 0.46
N LYS A 143 9.03 -8.21 -0.34
CA LYS A 143 8.95 -8.48 -1.78
C LYS A 143 8.38 -9.86 -2.05
N SER A 144 8.96 -10.88 -1.42
CA SER A 144 8.55 -12.28 -1.60
C SER A 144 7.10 -12.48 -1.15
N TRP A 145 6.70 -11.88 -0.03
CA TRP A 145 5.35 -11.98 0.50
C TRP A 145 4.29 -11.37 -0.43
N VAL A 146 4.52 -10.14 -0.91
CA VAL A 146 3.59 -9.47 -1.83
C VAL A 146 3.51 -10.24 -3.14
N GLN A 147 4.65 -10.62 -3.71
CA GLN A 147 4.70 -11.39 -4.95
C GLN A 147 4.01 -12.75 -4.80
N GLY A 148 4.24 -13.47 -3.70
CA GLY A 148 3.64 -14.77 -3.43
C GLY A 148 2.12 -14.71 -3.34
N ASN A 149 1.58 -13.75 -2.59
CA ASN A 149 0.14 -13.57 -2.45
C ASN A 149 -0.53 -13.10 -3.75
N LEU A 150 0.13 -12.22 -4.52
CA LEU A 150 -0.35 -11.80 -5.84
C LEU A 150 -0.33 -12.94 -6.86
N THR A 151 0.66 -13.85 -6.76
CA THR A 151 0.74 -15.06 -7.58
C THR A 151 -0.34 -16.07 -7.19
N ALA A 152 -0.64 -16.20 -5.90
CA ALA A 152 -1.73 -17.04 -5.42
C ALA A 152 -3.11 -16.44 -5.76
N CYS A 153 -3.23 -15.11 -5.79
CA CYS A 153 -4.40 -14.40 -6.28
C CYS A 153 -4.13 -12.92 -6.62
N GLY A 154 -4.41 -12.53 -7.88
CA GLY A 154 -4.30 -11.15 -8.32
C GLY A 154 -5.27 -10.17 -7.63
N ARG A 155 -6.39 -10.65 -7.07
CA ARG A 155 -7.37 -9.88 -6.29
C ARG A 155 -7.06 -9.94 -4.79
N SER A 156 -5.89 -9.44 -4.42
CA SER A 156 -5.49 -9.32 -3.01
C SER A 156 -5.54 -7.85 -2.56
N LEU A 157 -5.90 -7.64 -1.29
CA LEU A 157 -5.93 -6.34 -0.64
C LEU A 157 -4.77 -6.23 0.37
N PHE A 158 -3.90 -5.25 0.17
CA PHE A 158 -2.80 -4.95 1.08
C PHE A 158 -3.09 -3.66 1.84
N LEU A 159 -3.27 -3.78 3.15
CA LEU A 159 -3.46 -2.67 4.07
C LEU A 159 -2.14 -2.39 4.79
N PHE A 160 -1.59 -1.21 4.58
CA PHE A 160 -0.37 -0.75 5.21
C PHE A 160 -0.71 0.39 6.17
N ASP A 161 -0.80 0.08 7.46
CA ASP A 161 -1.08 1.05 8.52
C ASP A 161 0.21 1.69 9.05
N GLU A 162 0.09 2.86 9.70
CA GLU A 162 1.21 3.60 10.29
C GLU A 162 2.37 3.85 9.29
N MET A 163 2.04 4.25 8.07
CA MET A 163 3.02 4.57 7.02
C MET A 163 3.93 5.75 7.35
N ASP A 164 3.60 6.55 8.37
CA ASP A 164 4.51 7.51 8.99
C ASP A 164 5.72 6.85 9.68
N LYS A 165 5.57 5.60 10.14
CA LYS A 165 6.63 4.84 10.82
C LYS A 165 7.31 3.80 9.93
N MET A 166 7.00 3.76 8.63
CA MET A 166 7.62 2.82 7.71
C MET A 166 9.11 3.14 7.53
N PRO A 167 10.03 2.20 7.81
CA PRO A 167 11.45 2.39 7.57
C PRO A 167 11.78 2.79 6.12
N PRO A 168 12.76 3.69 5.90
CA PRO A 168 13.21 4.05 4.56
C PRO A 168 13.61 2.83 3.72
N GLY A 169 13.30 2.87 2.43
CA GLY A 169 13.60 1.79 1.49
C GLY A 169 12.58 0.65 1.44
N LEU A 170 11.69 0.47 2.42
CA LEU A 170 10.62 -0.54 2.30
C LEU A 170 9.55 -0.15 1.28
N MET A 171 9.21 1.14 1.20
CA MET A 171 8.29 1.62 0.18
C MET A 171 8.84 1.43 -1.25
N GLU A 172 10.17 1.47 -1.43
CA GLU A 172 10.82 1.22 -2.72
C GLU A 172 10.59 -0.19 -3.22
N VAL A 173 10.52 -1.17 -2.31
CA VAL A 173 10.17 -2.55 -2.63
C VAL A 173 8.76 -2.68 -3.18
N LEU A 174 7.84 -1.81 -2.74
CA LEU A 174 6.44 -1.84 -3.17
C LEU A 174 6.22 -1.15 -4.52
N ARG A 175 7.05 -0.17 -4.92
CA ARG A 175 6.85 0.60 -6.16
C ARG A 175 6.64 -0.28 -7.41
N PRO A 176 7.40 -1.37 -7.62
CA PRO A 176 7.19 -2.28 -8.73
C PRO A 176 5.89 -3.10 -8.64
N PHE A 177 5.03 -2.90 -7.66
CA PHE A 177 3.71 -3.54 -7.64
C PHE A 177 2.58 -2.53 -7.86
N LEU A 178 2.86 -1.21 -7.86
CA LEU A 178 1.85 -0.13 -7.80
C LEU A 178 1.52 0.54 -9.14
N GLY A 179 2.31 0.30 -10.18
CA GLY A 179 2.15 0.88 -11.53
C GLY A 179 1.61 -0.12 -12.56
N SER A 180 2.05 -0.04 -13.81
CA SER A 180 1.41 -0.74 -14.95
C SER A 180 2.06 -2.05 -15.39
N SER A 181 3.32 -2.27 -15.06
CA SER A 181 4.17 -3.26 -15.74
C SER A 181 4.30 -4.59 -15.01
N TRP A 182 3.22 -5.31 -14.73
CA TRP A 182 3.33 -6.59 -14.01
C TRP A 182 2.25 -7.59 -14.35
N VAL A 183 2.64 -8.57 -15.16
CA VAL A 183 2.12 -9.93 -15.16
C VAL A 183 3.33 -10.80 -14.91
N VAL A 184 3.36 -11.49 -13.77
CA VAL A 184 4.37 -12.50 -13.49
C VAL A 184 3.59 -13.77 -13.18
N TYR A 185 3.90 -14.87 -13.87
CA TYR A 185 3.26 -16.17 -13.64
C TYR A 185 1.75 -16.24 -13.93
N GLY A 186 1.27 -15.54 -14.97
CA GLY A 186 -0.10 -15.70 -15.48
C GLY A 186 -1.22 -15.08 -14.62
N THR A 187 -0.88 -14.40 -13.53
CA THR A 187 -1.83 -13.66 -12.69
C THR A 187 -1.75 -12.16 -12.95
N ASN A 188 -2.91 -11.49 -12.94
CA ASN A 188 -2.99 -10.05 -13.20
C ASN A 188 -2.84 -9.26 -11.89
N TYR A 189 -1.61 -8.83 -11.57
CA TYR A 189 -1.32 -8.04 -10.36
C TYR A 189 -2.02 -6.68 -10.36
N ARG A 190 -2.43 -6.18 -11.54
CA ARG A 190 -3.16 -4.92 -11.68
C ARG A 190 -4.56 -4.96 -11.08
N LYS A 191 -5.07 -6.14 -10.71
CA LYS A 191 -6.34 -6.30 -9.99
C LYS A 191 -6.21 -6.14 -8.47
N ALA A 192 -5.00 -5.94 -7.95
CA ALA A 192 -4.76 -5.76 -6.53
C ALA A 192 -5.21 -4.38 -6.03
N ILE A 193 -5.44 -4.30 -4.71
CA ILE A 193 -5.80 -3.07 -4.02
C ILE A 193 -4.76 -2.81 -2.94
N PHE A 194 -4.20 -1.60 -2.92
CA PHE A 194 -3.27 -1.14 -1.90
C PHE A 194 -3.90 0.03 -1.16
N ILE A 195 -3.95 -0.05 0.17
CA ILE A 195 -4.43 1.01 1.04
C ILE A 195 -3.30 1.38 2.00
N PHE A 196 -2.85 2.64 1.92
CA PHE A 196 -1.86 3.21 2.80
C PHE A 196 -2.54 4.12 3.81
N ILE A 197 -2.33 3.91 5.11
CA ILE A 197 -2.83 4.78 6.17
C ILE A 197 -1.66 5.50 6.82
N ARG A 198 -1.75 6.83 6.89
CA ARG A 198 -0.77 7.67 7.59
C ARG A 198 -1.48 8.59 8.57
N TRP A 199 -0.90 8.71 9.77
CA TRP A 199 -1.37 9.64 10.79
C TRP A 199 -0.69 10.99 10.62
N LEU A 200 -1.48 12.06 10.55
CA LEU A 200 -0.93 13.40 10.75
C LEU A 200 -0.69 13.55 12.25
N LEU A 201 0.52 13.22 12.69
CA LEU A 201 0.94 13.47 14.06
C LEU A 201 0.88 14.98 14.30
N LYS A 202 0.27 15.39 15.43
CA LYS A 202 0.45 16.73 15.98
C LYS A 202 1.96 16.96 16.03
N LEU A 203 2.45 18.01 15.36
CA LEU A 203 3.75 18.57 15.69
C LEU A 203 3.67 19.00 17.16
N GLY A 204 3.91 18.06 18.06
CA GLY A 204 4.28 18.38 19.42
C GLY A 204 5.54 19.20 19.28
N HIS A 205 5.51 20.43 19.79
CA HIS A 205 6.72 21.19 20.05
C HIS A 205 7.70 20.26 20.76
N HIS A 206 8.68 19.73 20.04
CA HIS A 206 9.91 19.27 20.66
C HIS A 206 10.56 20.53 21.23
N GLY A 207 10.29 20.74 22.51
CA GLY A 207 10.96 21.74 23.31
C GLY A 207 12.47 21.56 23.18
N ARG A 208 13.13 22.70 22.97
CA ARG A 208 14.44 23.03 23.48
C ARG A 208 15.55 22.04 23.10
N ALA A 209 16.22 22.33 21.99
CA ALA A 209 17.60 21.93 21.82
C ALA A 209 18.42 22.33 23.07
N PRO A 210 19.25 21.44 23.64
CA PRO A 210 20.19 21.85 24.68
C PRO A 210 21.19 22.86 24.08
N PRO A 211 21.69 23.84 24.86
CA PRO A 211 22.65 24.80 24.34
C PRO A 211 23.89 24.05 23.85
N ARG A 212 24.18 24.17 22.56
CA ARG A 212 25.49 23.79 22.01
C ARG A 212 26.53 24.61 22.77
N ARG A 213 27.38 23.94 23.55
CA ARG A 213 28.69 24.49 23.94
C ARG A 213 29.39 24.91 22.65
N SER A 214 29.82 26.17 22.57
CA SER A 214 30.71 26.66 21.52
C SER A 214 31.96 25.78 21.46
N GLY A 215 31.97 24.86 20.50
CA GLY A 215 33.18 24.21 20.03
C GLY A 215 33.79 25.09 18.95
N ALA A 216 35.06 25.45 19.15
CA ALA A 216 35.83 26.36 18.32
C ALA A 216 35.78 26.03 16.81
N LEU A 217 35.81 27.09 16.01
CA LEU A 217 35.97 27.07 14.57
C LEU A 217 37.30 26.37 14.20
N PRO A 218 37.34 25.43 13.25
CA PRO A 218 38.62 24.97 12.71
C PRO A 218 39.27 26.10 11.90
N PRO A 219 40.61 26.29 11.99
CA PRO A 219 41.29 27.30 11.20
C PRO A 219 41.26 26.95 9.71
N ALA A 220 41.09 27.98 8.88
CA ALA A 220 41.09 27.88 7.43
C ALA A 220 42.44 27.34 6.89
N PRO A 221 42.45 26.50 5.84
CA PRO A 221 43.69 26.07 5.20
C PRO A 221 44.37 27.25 4.47
N ALA A 222 45.66 27.41 4.73
CA ALA A 222 46.50 28.47 4.17
C ALA A 222 46.72 28.31 2.65
N ALA A 223 46.78 29.44 1.94
CA ALA A 223 47.02 29.53 0.51
C ALA A 223 48.42 29.01 0.09
N PRO A 224 48.57 28.45 -1.12
CA PRO A 224 49.85 27.95 -1.61
C PRO A 224 50.82 29.11 -1.96
N ARG A 225 52.06 29.01 -1.47
CA ARG A 225 53.16 29.92 -1.84
C ARG A 225 53.79 29.50 -3.17
N PRO A 226 54.22 30.45 -4.02
CA PRO A 226 54.86 30.15 -5.30
C PRO A 226 56.36 29.87 -5.10
N ALA A 227 56.87 28.80 -5.70
CA ALA A 227 58.31 28.55 -5.79
C ALA A 227 58.84 29.04 -7.13
N LEU A 228 59.82 29.93 -7.01
CA LEU A 228 60.47 30.73 -8.03
C LEU A 228 61.44 29.89 -8.88
N ARG A 229 61.44 30.18 -10.19
CA ARG A 229 62.34 29.70 -11.23
C ARG A 229 63.76 30.26 -11.04
N ALA A 230 64.80 29.44 -11.14
CA ALA A 230 66.17 29.88 -11.40
C ALA A 230 66.86 28.93 -12.40
N GLN A 231 67.43 29.52 -13.45
CA GLN A 231 68.16 28.88 -14.55
C GLN A 231 69.68 28.86 -14.30
N ARG A 232 70.37 27.97 -15.03
CA ARG A 232 71.80 27.95 -15.50
C ARG A 232 72.54 26.71 -15.02
N ALA A 233 73.52 26.14 -15.71
CA ALA A 233 74.04 26.15 -17.08
C ALA A 233 75.01 24.94 -17.15
N GLY A 234 75.27 24.40 -18.35
CA GLY A 234 76.26 23.31 -18.58
C GLY A 234 77.72 23.72 -18.25
N PRO A 235 78.71 22.82 -18.45
CA PRO A 235 79.10 22.43 -19.82
C PRO A 235 79.63 20.98 -20.05
N ALA A 236 79.61 20.62 -21.34
CA ALA A 236 80.46 19.77 -22.21
C ALA A 236 81.46 18.70 -21.67
N GLY A 237 81.24 17.43 -22.11
CA GLY A 237 82.12 16.42 -22.79
C GLY A 237 83.56 16.08 -22.29
N PRO A 238 84.30 15.15 -22.95
CA PRO A 238 83.94 14.14 -23.97
C PRO A 238 84.54 12.70 -23.78
N GLY A 239 84.03 11.72 -24.56
CA GLY A 239 84.80 10.73 -25.37
C GLY A 239 85.53 9.50 -24.76
N ALA A 240 85.27 8.30 -25.33
CA ALA A 240 86.18 7.19 -25.73
C ALA A 240 85.41 5.86 -25.74
N LYS A 241 85.01 5.28 -26.89
CA LYS A 241 85.72 4.35 -27.80
C LYS A 241 86.29 3.08 -27.14
N GLY A 242 85.85 1.92 -27.65
CA GLY A 242 86.33 0.57 -27.38
C GLY A 242 85.32 -0.44 -27.90
#